data_AF-A0A3D4JHA0-F1
#
_entry.id   AF-A0A3D4JHA0-F1
#
_cell.length_a   1.000
_cell.length_b   1.000
_cell.length_c   1.000
_cell.angle_alpha   90.00
_cell.angle_beta   90.00
_cell.angle_gamma   90.00
#
_symmetry.space_group_name_H-M   'P 1'
#
loop_
_entity.id
_entity.type
_entity.pdbx_description
1 polymer ?
#
loop_
_entity_poly.entity_id
_entity_poly.type
_entity_poly.pdbx_seq_one_letter_code
_entity_poly.pdbx_strand_id
1 'polypeptide(L)'
;MAGKSKLNPKVLDYLHKKLNKPISSIRSDISVLKREYPTATLNAIAQIYAQKNGESVRRLIKSDDKLTIPIVNFEKPVIKKIKKSRSSEPKIKIILQFDTDNLFLKKHINEINKAYTKNCYTCVFILARKVFENLIIEIMRAKYPKNRELFFDENLLRNLDFSIVLENLYKKRTEFEPDKKEAIERLHQKLKPFKNDANDKVHSLYHIVENSQEVDNWNLDTIIALIKKIM
;
A
#
# COMPACT_ATOMS: atom_id res chain seq x y z
N MET A 1 -21.90 -38.82 -45.47
CA MET A 1 -21.37 -39.76 -44.45
C MET A 1 -20.27 -39.07 -43.65
N ALA A 2 -20.59 -38.54 -42.47
CA ALA A 2 -19.59 -37.86 -41.64
C ALA A 2 -18.86 -38.88 -40.76
N GLY A 3 -17.61 -39.17 -41.11
CA GLY A 3 -16.74 -40.07 -40.33
C GLY A 3 -16.65 -39.63 -38.87
N LYS A 4 -16.69 -40.59 -37.95
CA LYS A 4 -16.54 -40.38 -36.50
C LYS A 4 -15.18 -39.73 -36.22
N SER A 5 -15.13 -38.40 -36.21
CA SER A 5 -13.93 -37.63 -35.88
C SER A 5 -13.50 -37.94 -34.44
N LYS A 6 -12.43 -38.73 -34.27
CA LYS A 6 -11.83 -39.01 -32.96
C LYS A 6 -11.30 -37.72 -32.34
N LEU A 7 -11.47 -37.57 -31.02
CA LEU A 7 -10.95 -36.45 -30.25
C LEU A 7 -9.41 -36.46 -30.26
N ASN A 8 -8.79 -35.33 -30.56
CA ASN A 8 -7.34 -35.19 -30.67
C ASN A 8 -6.66 -35.39 -29.29
N PRO A 9 -5.72 -36.35 -29.16
CA PRO A 9 -5.01 -36.59 -27.90
C PRO A 9 -4.31 -35.35 -27.35
N LYS A 10 -3.75 -34.48 -28.21
CA LYS A 10 -3.08 -33.24 -27.79
C LYS A 10 -4.01 -32.25 -27.10
N VAL A 11 -5.30 -32.24 -27.49
CA VAL A 11 -6.33 -31.39 -26.86
C VAL A 11 -6.65 -31.92 -25.47
N LEU A 12 -6.75 -33.24 -25.31
CA LEU A 12 -6.98 -33.87 -24.01
C LEU A 12 -5.83 -33.63 -23.04
N ASP A 13 -4.59 -33.79 -23.48
CA ASP A 13 -3.42 -33.56 -22.63
C ASP A 13 -3.32 -32.10 -22.19
N TYR A 14 -3.64 -31.15 -23.09
CA TYR A 14 -3.69 -29.73 -22.74
C TYR A 14 -4.75 -29.45 -21.67
N LEU A 15 -5.97 -29.96 -21.85
CA LEU A 15 -7.07 -29.74 -20.91
C LEU A 15 -6.82 -30.42 -19.56
N HIS A 16 -6.22 -31.62 -19.55
CA HIS A 16 -5.81 -32.30 -18.33
C HIS A 16 -4.83 -31.44 -17.52
N LYS A 17 -3.78 -30.93 -18.18
CA LYS A 17 -2.77 -30.07 -17.52
C LYS A 17 -3.33 -28.74 -17.03
N LYS A 18 -4.22 -28.11 -17.79
CA LYS A 18 -4.77 -26.79 -17.44
C LYS A 18 -5.89 -26.82 -16.42
N LEU A 19 -6.78 -27.80 -16.52
CA LEU A 19 -7.95 -27.90 -15.65
C LEU A 19 -7.71 -28.80 -14.43
N ASN A 20 -6.55 -29.48 -14.37
CA ASN A 20 -6.21 -30.46 -13.33
C ASN A 20 -7.30 -31.53 -13.13
N LYS A 21 -7.90 -32.01 -14.23
CA LYS A 21 -8.98 -33.01 -14.25
C LYS A 21 -8.55 -34.29 -14.96
N PRO A 22 -8.98 -35.49 -14.51
CA PRO A 22 -8.62 -36.74 -15.17
C PRO A 22 -9.17 -36.80 -16.60
N ILE A 23 -8.38 -37.37 -17.52
CA ILE A 23 -8.72 -37.45 -18.96
C ILE A 23 -10.06 -38.17 -19.19
N SER A 24 -10.37 -39.19 -18.37
CA SER A 24 -11.65 -39.91 -18.42
C SER A 24 -12.86 -39.01 -18.17
N SER A 25 -12.76 -38.13 -17.16
CA SER A 25 -13.80 -37.13 -16.85
C SER A 25 -13.94 -36.12 -17.99
N ILE A 26 -12.83 -35.60 -18.52
CA ILE A 26 -12.86 -34.65 -19.65
C ILE A 26 -13.55 -35.28 -20.88
N ARG A 27 -13.25 -36.54 -21.19
CA ARG A 27 -13.91 -37.27 -22.30
C ARG A 27 -15.40 -37.46 -22.06
N SER A 28 -15.79 -37.81 -20.84
CA SER A 28 -17.19 -37.96 -20.45
C SER A 28 -17.93 -36.63 -20.65
N ASP A 29 -17.39 -35.54 -20.12
CA ASP A 29 -18.00 -34.21 -20.20
C ASP A 29 -18.16 -33.74 -21.65
N ILE A 30 -17.11 -33.91 -22.49
CA ILE A 30 -17.17 -33.61 -23.92
C ILE A 30 -18.22 -34.47 -24.62
N SER A 31 -18.35 -35.75 -24.27
CA SER A 31 -19.35 -36.64 -24.85
C SER A 31 -20.78 -36.27 -24.44
N VAL A 32 -20.98 -35.75 -23.23
CA VAL A 32 -22.28 -35.23 -22.77
C VAL A 32 -22.61 -33.96 -23.56
N LEU A 33 -21.68 -33.01 -23.64
CA LEU A 33 -21.84 -31.77 -24.43
C LEU A 33 -22.06 -32.04 -25.92
N LYS A 34 -21.54 -33.14 -26.45
CA LYS A 34 -21.76 -33.55 -27.84
C LYS A 34 -23.25 -33.83 -28.14
N ARG A 35 -24.04 -34.22 -27.15
CA ARG A 35 -25.50 -34.43 -27.30
C ARG A 35 -26.24 -33.11 -27.54
N GLU A 36 -25.77 -32.02 -26.95
CA GLU A 36 -26.32 -30.67 -27.14
C GLU A 36 -26.01 -30.11 -28.55
N TYR A 37 -24.91 -30.56 -29.16
CA TYR A 37 -24.43 -30.08 -30.46
C TYR A 37 -24.12 -31.26 -31.42
N PRO A 38 -25.17 -31.94 -31.93
CA PRO A 38 -25.02 -33.17 -32.71
C PRO A 38 -24.31 -32.98 -34.06
N THR A 39 -24.23 -31.76 -34.59
CA THR A 39 -23.57 -31.44 -35.87
C THR A 39 -22.08 -31.12 -35.74
N ALA A 40 -21.56 -30.83 -34.54
CA ALA A 40 -20.19 -30.38 -34.32
C ALA A 40 -19.17 -31.53 -34.14
N THR A 41 -17.92 -31.40 -34.58
CA THR A 41 -16.91 -32.45 -34.32
C THR A 41 -16.54 -32.52 -32.83
N LEU A 42 -16.03 -33.67 -32.34
CA LEU A 42 -15.59 -33.78 -30.94
C LEU A 42 -14.50 -32.75 -30.57
N ASN A 43 -13.64 -32.39 -31.52
CA ASN A 43 -12.63 -31.34 -31.33
C ASN A 43 -13.28 -29.95 -31.20
N ALA A 44 -14.33 -29.67 -31.98
CA ALA A 44 -15.11 -28.45 -31.84
C ALA A 44 -15.84 -28.38 -30.48
N ILE A 45 -16.41 -29.50 -30.00
CA ILE A 45 -16.99 -29.57 -28.65
C ILE A 45 -15.94 -29.36 -27.57
N ALA A 46 -14.72 -29.88 -27.75
CA ALA A 46 -13.64 -29.65 -26.81
C ALA A 46 -13.28 -28.16 -26.68
N GLN A 47 -13.45 -27.36 -27.74
CA GLN A 47 -13.31 -25.89 -27.67
C GLN A 47 -14.39 -25.24 -26.81
N ILE A 48 -15.64 -25.70 -26.94
CA ILE A 48 -16.77 -25.24 -26.11
C ILE A 48 -16.51 -25.59 -24.65
N TYR A 49 -16.09 -26.83 -24.37
CA TYR A 49 -15.74 -27.27 -23.02
C TYR A 49 -14.59 -26.44 -22.43
N ALA A 50 -13.54 -26.18 -23.21
CA ALA A 50 -12.44 -25.30 -22.79
C ALA A 50 -12.94 -23.90 -22.44
N GLN A 51 -13.81 -23.32 -23.28
CA GLN A 51 -14.38 -21.98 -23.07
C GLN A 51 -15.25 -21.90 -21.82
N LYS A 52 -16.07 -22.94 -21.55
CA LYS A 52 -16.85 -23.05 -20.28
C LYS A 52 -15.95 -22.99 -19.04
N ASN A 53 -14.70 -23.44 -19.15
CA ASN A 53 -13.73 -23.45 -18.06
C ASN A 53 -12.68 -22.31 -18.15
N GLY A 54 -12.92 -21.27 -18.96
CA GLY A 54 -12.02 -20.11 -19.06
C GLY A 54 -10.75 -20.32 -19.91
N GLU A 55 -10.65 -21.43 -20.63
CA GLU A 55 -9.49 -21.83 -21.44
C GLU A 55 -9.81 -21.86 -22.95
N SER A 56 -8.78 -22.03 -23.79
CA SER A 56 -8.96 -22.21 -25.23
C SER A 56 -7.98 -23.24 -25.81
N VAL A 57 -8.52 -24.16 -26.61
CA VAL A 57 -7.77 -25.18 -27.36
C VAL A 57 -7.81 -24.91 -28.87
N ARG A 58 -8.29 -23.74 -29.31
CA ARG A 58 -8.50 -23.40 -30.73
C ARG A 58 -7.24 -23.53 -31.59
N ARG A 59 -6.06 -23.33 -30.99
CA ARG A 59 -4.75 -23.49 -31.65
C ARG A 59 -4.40 -24.96 -31.93
N LEU A 60 -5.01 -25.90 -31.21
CA LEU A 60 -4.76 -27.34 -31.29
C LEU A 60 -5.78 -28.09 -32.17
N ILE A 61 -6.77 -27.36 -32.71
CA ILE A 61 -7.83 -27.89 -33.56
C ILE A 61 -7.51 -27.62 -35.04
N LYS A 62 -7.81 -28.59 -35.91
CA LYS A 62 -7.61 -28.48 -37.37
C LYS A 62 -8.59 -27.46 -38.00
N SER A 63 -8.28 -26.99 -39.20
CA SER A 63 -9.13 -26.06 -39.96
C SER A 63 -10.56 -26.56 -40.12
N ASP A 64 -10.73 -27.83 -40.46
CA ASP A 64 -12.03 -28.41 -40.82
C ASP A 64 -12.94 -28.53 -39.60
N ASP A 65 -12.35 -28.92 -38.46
CA ASP A 65 -13.04 -28.98 -37.18
C ASP A 65 -13.49 -27.57 -36.72
N LYS A 66 -12.72 -26.51 -37.03
CA LYS A 66 -13.08 -25.13 -36.65
C LYS A 66 -14.36 -24.65 -37.33
N LEU A 67 -14.66 -25.13 -38.53
CA LEU A 67 -15.89 -24.79 -39.25
C LEU A 67 -17.14 -25.35 -38.56
N THR A 68 -16.96 -26.38 -37.73
CA THR A 68 -18.05 -27.03 -37.01
C THR A 68 -18.24 -26.51 -35.58
N ILE A 69 -17.51 -25.46 -35.17
CA ILE A 69 -17.64 -24.87 -33.83
C ILE A 69 -18.99 -24.12 -33.75
N PRO A 70 -19.93 -24.57 -32.91
CA PRO A 70 -21.17 -23.84 -32.68
C PRO A 70 -20.90 -22.46 -32.09
N ILE A 71 -21.69 -21.47 -32.50
CA ILE A 71 -21.67 -20.14 -31.92
C ILE A 71 -22.35 -20.23 -30.56
N VAL A 72 -21.57 -20.36 -29.49
CA VAL A 72 -22.06 -20.37 -28.11
C VAL A 72 -21.69 -19.06 -27.44
N ASN A 73 -22.71 -18.28 -27.07
CA ASN A 73 -22.55 -17.07 -26.28
C ASN A 73 -22.33 -17.46 -24.82
N PHE A 74 -21.07 -17.58 -24.41
CA PHE A 74 -20.74 -17.64 -22.99
C PHE A 74 -20.86 -16.23 -22.43
N GLU A 75 -21.82 -16.02 -21.53
CA GLU A 75 -21.80 -14.86 -20.63
C GLU A 75 -20.51 -14.97 -19.81
N LYS A 76 -19.45 -14.31 -20.27
CA LYS A 76 -18.26 -14.13 -19.44
C LYS A 76 -18.71 -13.36 -18.21
N PRO A 77 -18.29 -13.72 -16.99
CA PRO A 77 -18.41 -12.79 -15.87
C PRO A 77 -17.73 -11.50 -16.32
N VAL A 78 -18.49 -10.42 -16.35
CA VAL A 78 -18.00 -9.10 -16.75
C VAL A 78 -17.01 -8.66 -15.68
N ILE A 79 -15.75 -9.03 -15.84
CA ILE A 79 -14.66 -8.31 -15.17
C ILE A 79 -14.63 -6.96 -15.88
N LYS A 80 -15.37 -5.99 -15.36
CA LYS A 80 -15.23 -4.59 -15.73
C LYS A 80 -13.77 -4.22 -15.48
N LYS A 81 -12.94 -4.29 -16.52
CA LYS A 81 -11.67 -3.56 -16.51
C LYS A 81 -12.07 -2.08 -16.47
N ILE A 82 -12.19 -1.55 -15.27
CA ILE A 82 -12.24 -0.12 -15.03
C ILE A 82 -10.94 0.39 -15.64
N LYS A 83 -11.01 0.95 -16.86
CA LYS A 83 -9.97 1.86 -17.33
C LYS A 83 -10.01 2.99 -16.31
N LYS A 84 -9.12 2.96 -15.31
CA LYS A 84 -8.83 4.14 -14.51
C LYS A 84 -8.49 5.20 -15.55
N SER A 85 -9.36 6.19 -15.70
CA SER A 85 -8.95 7.46 -16.26
C SER A 85 -7.65 7.82 -15.53
N ARG A 86 -6.65 8.32 -16.26
CA ARG A 86 -5.52 8.98 -15.62
C ARG A 86 -6.12 10.15 -14.84
N SER A 87 -6.58 9.91 -13.61
CA SER A 87 -6.94 10.96 -12.69
C SER A 87 -5.63 11.72 -12.53
N SER A 88 -5.59 12.97 -13.01
CA SER A 88 -4.50 13.89 -12.67
C SER A 88 -4.22 13.71 -11.19
N GLU A 89 -2.99 13.33 -10.83
CA GLU A 89 -2.67 13.14 -9.41
C GLU A 89 -3.10 14.40 -8.66
N PRO A 90 -3.82 14.25 -7.54
CA PRO A 90 -4.27 15.41 -6.79
C PRO A 90 -3.05 16.27 -6.44
N LYS A 91 -3.14 17.57 -6.70
CA LYS A 91 -2.09 18.53 -6.35
C LYS A 91 -1.77 18.36 -4.87
N ILE A 92 -0.48 18.14 -4.56
CA ILE A 92 -0.03 17.92 -3.19
C ILE A 92 -0.35 19.15 -2.35
N LYS A 93 -1.13 18.96 -1.29
CA LYS A 93 -1.35 19.97 -0.25
C LYS A 93 -0.13 19.96 0.68
N ILE A 94 0.46 21.12 0.90
CA ILE A 94 1.63 21.29 1.77
C ILE A 94 1.12 21.72 3.14
N ILE A 95 1.28 20.84 4.13
CA ILE A 95 0.97 21.11 5.54
C ILE A 95 2.24 21.20 6.41
N LEU A 96 3.36 20.73 5.87
CA LEU A 96 4.64 20.69 6.55
C LEU A 96 5.77 20.99 5.57
N GLN A 97 6.61 21.98 5.89
CA GLN A 97 7.77 22.33 5.09
C GLN A 97 9.04 22.41 5.94
N PHE A 98 10.04 21.63 5.56
CA PHE A 98 11.36 21.62 6.20
C PHE A 98 12.44 21.53 5.13
N ASP A 99 13.20 22.60 4.94
CA ASP A 99 14.29 22.65 3.98
C ASP A 99 15.52 21.99 4.59
N THR A 100 16.02 20.96 3.92
CA THR A 100 17.14 20.14 4.39
C THR A 100 17.79 19.41 3.22
N ASP A 101 19.10 19.24 3.30
CA ASP A 101 19.86 18.40 2.36
C ASP A 101 19.74 16.91 2.71
N ASN A 102 19.21 16.58 3.89
CA ASN A 102 18.98 15.20 4.29
C ASN A 102 17.85 14.57 3.45
N LEU A 103 18.25 13.71 2.50
CA LEU A 103 17.34 13.04 1.58
C LEU A 103 16.25 12.22 2.31
N PHE A 104 16.58 11.59 3.45
CA PHE A 104 15.63 10.80 4.21
C PHE A 104 14.60 11.68 4.89
N LEU A 105 15.02 12.77 5.54
CA LEU A 105 14.09 13.70 6.17
C LEU A 105 13.17 14.34 5.11
N LYS A 106 13.72 14.79 3.98
CA LYS A 106 12.95 15.33 2.85
C LYS A 106 11.90 14.34 2.34
N LYS A 107 12.24 13.04 2.25
CA LYS A 107 11.30 11.98 1.89
C LYS A 107 10.17 11.82 2.90
N HIS A 108 10.45 11.84 4.20
CA HIS A 108 9.42 11.75 5.25
C HIS A 108 8.48 12.97 5.23
N ILE A 109 9.00 14.18 5.06
CA ILE A 109 8.16 15.40 4.93
C ILE A 109 7.24 15.30 3.71
N ASN A 110 7.76 14.85 2.57
CA ASN A 110 6.96 14.62 1.37
C ASN A 110 5.90 13.52 1.59
N GLU A 111 6.22 12.49 2.36
CA GLU A 111 5.28 11.43 2.71
C GLU A 111 4.14 11.94 3.60
N ILE A 112 4.44 12.79 4.58
CA ILE A 112 3.44 13.50 5.40
C ILE A 112 2.48 14.30 4.52
N ASN A 113 3.01 15.14 3.63
CA ASN A 113 2.19 15.97 2.73
C ASN A 113 1.34 15.10 1.77
N LYS A 114 1.88 13.99 1.27
CA LYS A 114 1.14 13.03 0.44
C LYS A 114 0.03 12.33 1.24
N ALA A 115 0.32 11.87 2.45
CA ALA A 115 -0.65 11.23 3.32
C ALA A 115 -1.82 12.17 3.61
N TYR A 116 -1.54 13.43 3.94
CA TYR A 116 -2.57 14.46 4.13
C TYR A 116 -3.38 14.69 2.85
N THR A 117 -2.72 14.81 1.70
CA THR A 117 -3.39 14.98 0.38
C THR A 117 -4.33 13.82 0.04
N LYS A 118 -4.04 12.62 0.55
CA LYS A 118 -4.83 11.41 0.35
C LYS A 118 -5.82 11.13 1.48
N ASN A 119 -6.01 12.08 2.40
CA ASN A 119 -6.88 11.99 3.58
C ASN A 119 -6.49 10.84 4.53
N CYS A 120 -5.22 10.42 4.52
CA CYS A 120 -4.69 9.40 5.43
C CYS A 120 -4.23 10.04 6.74
N TYR A 121 -5.15 10.68 7.48
CA TYR A 121 -4.78 11.56 8.60
C TYR A 121 -4.15 10.82 9.79
N THR A 122 -4.58 9.59 10.11
CA THR A 122 -3.88 8.77 11.12
C THR A 122 -2.41 8.54 10.74
N CYS A 123 -2.12 8.33 9.44
CA CYS A 123 -0.74 8.21 8.96
C CYS A 123 0.04 9.52 9.12
N VAL A 124 -0.61 10.68 8.97
CA VAL A 124 0.02 11.99 9.22
C VAL A 124 0.49 12.08 10.67
N PHE A 125 -0.31 11.67 11.66
CA PHE A 125 0.09 11.64 13.07
C PHE A 125 1.31 10.73 13.32
N ILE A 126 1.28 9.50 12.80
CA ILE A 126 2.36 8.53 12.95
C ILE A 126 3.67 9.09 12.37
N LEU A 127 3.61 9.61 11.14
CA LEU A 127 4.78 10.12 10.44
C LEU A 127 5.31 11.42 11.07
N ALA A 128 4.44 12.35 11.44
CA ALA A 128 4.81 13.60 12.10
C ALA A 128 5.49 13.33 13.45
N ARG A 129 4.94 12.40 14.24
CA ARG A 129 5.57 11.94 15.49
C ARG A 129 7.00 11.45 15.26
N LYS A 130 7.19 10.55 14.28
CA LYS A 130 8.51 10.03 13.94
C LYS A 130 9.48 11.15 13.55
N VAL A 131 9.02 12.11 12.75
CA VAL A 131 9.85 13.25 12.32
C VAL A 131 10.25 14.12 13.52
N PHE A 132 9.32 14.49 14.38
CA PHE A 132 9.60 15.33 15.54
C PHE A 132 10.53 14.65 16.54
N GLU A 133 10.31 13.38 16.84
CA GLU A 133 11.18 12.58 17.71
C GLU A 133 12.62 12.57 17.20
N ASN A 134 12.82 12.25 15.91
CA ASN A 134 14.16 12.21 15.33
C ASN A 134 14.82 13.60 15.26
N LEU A 135 14.06 14.67 14.98
CA LEU A 135 14.62 16.03 14.98
C LEU A 135 15.10 16.47 16.36
N ILE A 136 14.37 16.11 17.43
CA ILE A 136 14.81 16.37 18.80
C ILE A 136 16.08 15.57 19.12
N ILE A 137 16.14 14.31 18.70
CA ILE A 137 17.35 13.49 18.86
C ILE A 137 18.55 14.15 18.16
N GLU A 138 18.37 14.69 16.95
CA GLU A 138 19.45 15.40 16.24
C GLU A 138 19.88 16.68 16.98
N ILE A 139 18.95 17.47 17.55
CA ILE A 139 19.29 18.61 18.41
C ILE A 139 20.13 18.17 19.61
N MET A 140 19.69 17.11 20.30
CA MET A 140 20.39 16.59 21.48
C MET A 140 21.76 16.05 21.11
N ARG A 141 21.88 15.32 20.00
CA ARG A 141 23.14 14.77 19.49
C ARG A 141 24.13 15.87 19.13
N ALA A 142 23.66 16.95 18.50
CA ALA A 142 24.51 18.08 18.13
C ALA A 142 25.02 18.85 19.36
N LYS A 143 24.16 19.09 20.36
CA LYS A 143 24.53 19.83 21.58
C LYS A 143 25.34 18.99 22.57
N TYR A 144 25.08 17.69 22.66
CA TYR A 144 25.60 16.78 23.70
C TYR A 144 26.30 15.54 23.14
N PRO A 145 27.30 15.66 22.24
CA PRO A 145 27.91 14.50 21.58
C PRO A 145 28.60 13.51 22.54
N LYS A 146 29.02 13.99 23.73
CA LYS A 146 29.66 13.20 24.79
C LYS A 146 28.69 12.64 25.83
N ASN A 147 27.46 13.14 25.89
CA ASN A 147 26.43 12.73 26.84
C ASN A 147 25.30 12.00 26.10
N ARG A 148 25.67 10.85 25.51
CA ARG A 148 24.78 10.06 24.65
C ARG A 148 23.57 9.51 25.41
N GLU A 149 23.71 9.28 26.71
CA GLU A 149 22.64 8.85 27.61
C GLU A 149 21.43 9.79 27.63
N LEU A 150 21.58 11.03 27.12
CA LEU A 150 20.48 11.98 27.00
C LEU A 150 19.54 11.68 25.83
N PHE A 151 19.97 10.91 24.83
CA PHE A 151 19.19 10.60 23.63
C PHE A 151 19.33 9.16 23.12
N PHE A 152 20.23 8.35 23.70
CA PHE A 152 20.53 6.98 23.28
C PHE A 152 20.65 6.05 24.48
N ASP A 153 20.01 4.88 24.38
CA ASP A 153 20.13 3.78 25.33
C ASP A 153 21.21 2.81 24.83
N GLU A 154 22.36 2.79 25.50
CA GLU A 154 23.49 1.92 25.14
C GLU A 154 23.22 0.44 25.42
N ASN A 155 22.33 0.11 26.35
CA ASN A 155 21.99 -1.27 26.66
C ASN A 155 21.10 -1.89 25.57
N LEU A 156 20.15 -1.09 25.07
CA LEU A 156 19.22 -1.52 24.03
C LEU A 156 19.67 -1.14 22.61
N LEU A 157 20.81 -0.46 22.48
CA LEU A 157 21.38 0.04 21.22
C LEU A 157 20.36 0.80 20.35
N ARG A 158 19.53 1.62 21.00
CA ARG A 158 18.48 2.40 20.33
C ARG A 158 18.38 3.81 20.89
N ASN A 159 17.85 4.73 20.09
CA ASN A 159 17.49 6.06 20.61
C ASN A 159 16.44 5.92 21.72
N LEU A 160 16.49 6.81 22.71
CA LEU A 160 15.48 6.90 23.74
C LEU A 160 14.13 7.28 23.15
N ASP A 161 13.05 6.83 23.80
CA ASP A 161 11.69 7.09 23.33
C ASP A 161 11.37 8.59 23.36
N PHE A 162 10.50 9.03 22.45
CA PHE A 162 10.09 10.45 22.30
C PHE A 162 9.82 11.17 23.63
N SER A 163 9.07 10.56 24.56
CA SER A 163 8.76 11.19 25.86
C SER A 163 10.03 11.51 26.66
N ILE A 164 11.01 10.61 26.63
CA ILE A 164 12.24 10.74 27.41
C ILE A 164 13.12 11.82 26.80
N VAL A 165 13.33 11.79 25.48
CA VAL A 165 14.19 12.79 24.80
C VAL A 165 13.59 14.19 24.89
N LEU A 166 12.26 14.32 24.75
CA LEU A 166 11.57 15.61 24.89
C LEU A 166 11.73 16.20 26.31
N GLU A 167 11.59 15.37 27.35
CA GLU A 167 11.78 15.80 28.73
C GLU A 167 13.26 16.11 29.04
N ASN A 168 14.20 15.36 28.47
CA ASN A 168 15.63 15.63 28.59
C ASN A 168 16.00 16.99 27.96
N LEU A 169 15.52 17.27 26.74
CA LEU A 169 15.70 18.58 26.10
C LEU A 169 15.14 19.71 26.96
N TYR A 170 13.94 19.55 27.52
CA TYR A 170 13.32 20.56 28.38
C TYR A 170 14.11 20.77 29.68
N LYS A 171 14.57 19.71 30.35
CA LYS A 171 15.38 19.84 31.57
C LYS A 171 16.70 20.58 31.31
N LYS A 172 17.26 20.41 30.12
CA LYS A 172 18.53 21.00 29.67
C LYS A 172 18.41 22.37 29.00
N ARG A 173 17.19 22.89 28.83
CA ARG A 173 16.90 24.16 28.12
C ARG A 173 17.70 25.37 28.60
N THR A 174 18.10 25.42 29.88
CA THR A 174 18.87 26.54 30.45
C THR A 174 20.33 26.56 29.99
N GLU A 175 20.80 25.50 29.34
CA GLU A 175 22.13 25.40 28.74
C GLU A 175 22.14 25.85 27.26
N PHE A 176 20.99 26.29 26.75
CA PHE A 176 20.83 26.92 25.44
C PHE A 176 20.77 28.44 25.58
N GLU A 177 21.08 29.15 24.50
CA GLU A 177 20.92 30.60 24.43
C GLU A 177 19.49 31.04 24.76
N PRO A 178 19.26 32.24 25.32
CA PRO A 178 17.95 32.67 25.78
C PRO A 178 16.82 32.52 24.74
N ASP A 179 17.10 32.83 23.48
CA ASP A 179 16.14 32.74 22.37
C ASP A 179 15.77 31.28 22.02
N LYS A 180 16.74 30.37 22.14
CA LYS A 180 16.58 28.91 21.96
C LYS A 180 15.90 28.28 23.18
N LYS A 181 16.21 28.74 24.39
CA LYS A 181 15.52 28.32 25.62
C LYS A 181 14.02 28.57 25.52
N GLU A 182 13.61 29.79 25.16
CA GLU A 182 12.19 30.11 24.96
C GLU A 182 11.54 29.25 23.87
N ALA A 183 12.28 28.95 22.79
CA ALA A 183 11.82 28.07 21.73
C ALA A 183 11.59 26.64 22.25
N ILE A 184 12.50 26.11 23.08
CA ILE A 184 12.37 24.79 23.72
C ILE A 184 11.16 24.75 24.66
N GLU A 185 10.92 25.80 25.45
CA GLU A 185 9.77 25.88 26.36
C GLU A 185 8.45 25.83 25.58
N ARG A 186 8.32 26.64 24.52
CA ARG A 186 7.15 26.62 23.63
C ARG A 186 7.02 25.29 22.88
N LEU A 187 8.13 24.71 22.44
CA LEU A 187 8.14 23.41 21.76
C LEU A 187 7.63 22.31 22.69
N HIS A 188 8.08 22.28 23.94
CA HIS A 188 7.63 21.31 24.94
C HIS A 188 6.13 21.44 25.22
N GLN A 189 5.63 22.67 25.39
CA GLN A 189 4.20 22.95 25.57
C GLN A 189 3.33 22.43 24.42
N LYS A 190 3.83 22.47 23.17
CA LYS A 190 3.11 21.95 21.99
C LYS A 190 3.28 20.45 21.79
N LEU A 191 4.50 19.94 21.92
CA LEU A 191 4.80 18.54 21.61
C LEU A 191 4.33 17.57 22.67
N LYS A 192 4.29 17.95 23.95
CA LYS A 192 3.79 17.06 25.01
C LYS A 192 2.33 16.64 24.79
N PRO A 193 1.37 17.56 24.57
CA PRO A 193 0.00 17.16 24.26
C PRO A 193 -0.12 16.50 22.87
N PHE A 194 0.61 16.97 21.84
CA PHE A 194 0.63 16.33 20.53
C PHE A 194 1.04 14.86 20.61
N LYS A 195 2.11 14.57 21.35
CA LYS A 195 2.65 13.23 21.53
C LYS A 195 1.63 12.31 22.22
N ASN A 196 0.89 12.82 23.20
CA ASN A 196 -0.15 12.06 23.90
C ASN A 196 -1.30 11.74 22.94
N ASP A 197 -1.84 12.74 22.24
CA ASP A 197 -2.91 12.55 21.25
C ASP A 197 -2.48 11.60 20.11
N ALA A 198 -1.26 11.78 19.60
CA ALA A 198 -0.69 10.89 18.58
C ALA A 198 -0.55 9.46 19.12
N ASN A 199 -0.10 9.26 20.36
CA ASN A 199 -0.02 7.94 20.99
C ASN A 199 -1.38 7.25 21.04
N ASP A 200 -2.41 7.98 21.48
CA ASP A 200 -3.76 7.44 21.60
C ASP A 200 -4.28 7.01 20.21
N LYS A 201 -4.01 7.81 19.16
CA LYS A 201 -4.34 7.51 17.76
C LYS A 201 -3.54 6.36 17.15
N VAL A 202 -2.31 6.13 17.60
CA VAL A 202 -1.45 5.04 17.10
C VAL A 202 -1.81 3.71 17.76
N HIS A 203 -2.08 3.73 19.07
CA HIS A 203 -2.21 2.52 19.88
C HIS A 203 -3.66 2.09 20.13
N SER A 204 -4.64 2.95 19.87
CA SER A 204 -6.06 2.59 19.90
C SER A 204 -6.54 2.15 18.52
N LEU A 205 -7.14 0.96 18.45
CA LEU A 205 -7.86 0.51 17.25
C LEU A 205 -9.19 1.26 17.03
N TYR A 206 -9.64 2.04 18.03
CA TYR A 206 -10.94 2.70 18.02
C TYR A 206 -10.87 4.17 17.56
N HIS A 207 -9.68 4.72 17.37
CA HIS A 207 -9.50 6.12 16.98
C HIS A 207 -8.90 6.22 15.57
N ILE A 208 -9.78 6.39 14.58
CA ILE A 208 -9.39 6.74 13.21
C ILE A 208 -9.60 8.24 13.03
N VAL A 209 -8.58 8.93 12.53
CA VAL A 209 -8.69 10.36 12.23
C VAL A 209 -9.32 10.50 10.86
N GLU A 210 -10.57 10.94 10.83
CA GLU A 210 -11.36 11.07 9.59
C GLU A 210 -11.38 12.51 9.06
N ASN A 211 -11.12 13.50 9.92
CA ASN A 211 -11.20 14.92 9.59
C ASN A 211 -9.81 15.57 9.52
N SER A 212 -9.56 16.37 8.48
CA SER A 212 -8.32 17.15 8.36
C SER A 212 -8.16 18.15 9.50
N GLN A 213 -9.27 18.68 10.04
CA GLN A 213 -9.25 19.68 11.10
C GLN A 213 -8.47 19.20 12.34
N GLU A 214 -8.52 17.90 12.64
CA GLU A 214 -7.74 17.33 13.74
C GLU A 214 -6.23 17.45 13.51
N VAL A 215 -5.77 17.32 12.27
CA VAL A 215 -4.37 17.55 11.90
C VAL A 215 -4.07 19.04 11.90
N ASP A 216 -4.96 19.85 11.31
CA ASP A 216 -4.76 21.28 11.11
C ASP A 216 -4.64 22.02 12.46
N ASN A 217 -5.42 21.61 13.47
CA ASN A 217 -5.38 22.16 14.82
C ASN A 217 -4.00 22.02 15.49
N TRP A 218 -3.19 21.04 15.09
CA TRP A 218 -1.85 20.85 15.65
C TRP A 218 -0.82 21.83 15.10
N ASN A 219 -1.10 22.52 13.99
CA ASN A 219 -0.19 23.51 13.38
C ASN A 219 1.25 22.96 13.28
N LEU A 220 1.41 21.87 12.53
CA LEU A 220 2.67 21.12 12.44
C LEU A 220 3.84 21.99 11.90
N ASP A 221 3.52 22.98 11.08
CA ASP A 221 4.45 23.99 10.57
C ASP A 221 5.06 24.84 11.71
N THR A 222 4.26 25.24 12.69
CA THR A 222 4.69 26.00 13.86
C THR A 222 5.63 25.17 14.73
N ILE A 223 5.34 23.88 14.91
CA ILE A 223 6.21 22.95 15.62
C ILE A 223 7.56 22.86 14.91
N ILE A 224 7.56 22.70 13.58
CA ILE A 224 8.77 22.69 12.78
C ILE A 224 9.54 24.01 12.87
N ALA A 225 8.86 25.16 12.84
CA ALA A 225 9.52 26.45 12.95
C ALA A 225 10.25 26.60 14.30
N LEU A 226 9.65 26.12 15.39
CA LEU A 226 10.32 26.07 16.69
C LEU A 226 11.54 25.15 16.68
N ILE A 227 11.43 23.96 16.08
CA ILE A 227 12.57 23.03 15.92
C ILE A 227 13.70 23.69 15.13
N LYS A 228 13.40 24.32 13.98
CA LYS A 228 14.38 25.03 13.15
C LYS A 228 15.10 26.14 13.92
N LYS A 229 14.39 26.84 14.82
CA LYS A 229 14.98 27.88 15.67
C LYS A 229 15.99 27.32 16.68
N ILE A 230 15.81 26.06 17.12
CA ILE A 230 16.66 25.42 18.12
C ILE A 230 17.92 24.82 17.49
N MET A 231 17.80 24.25 16.28
CA MET A 231 18.94 23.74 15.50
C MET A 231 19.99 24.81 15.23
#